data_AF-A0ABD8AVW0-F1
#
_entry.id   AF-A0ABD8AVW0-F1
#
_cell.length_a   1.000
_cell.length_b   1.000
_cell.length_c   1.000
_cell.angle_alpha   90.00
_cell.angle_beta   90.00
_cell.angle_gamma   90.00
#
_symmetry.space_group_name_H-M   'P 1'
#
loop_
_entity.id
_entity.type
_entity.pdbx_description
1 polymer ?
#
loop_
_entity_poly.entity_id
_entity_poly.type
_entity_poly.pdbx_seq_one_letter_code
_entity_poly.pdbx_strand_id
1 'polypeptide(L)'
;MHLILKASGADAGIVSHLLAKNPLNIYDRVDKGVRVRMVYTAATENETEVLIHAEPDPVDLVRGTPDGYDITQYINDREFVTSSLFCSYIRGALGTALNGKPKEDYVQWVGNAFELELTFGPVASDLPDRVVEELFSPLGYAVSVERGELSYSFDLKNKSTVRHIILRGRNTVQHALRQLFLLIPVLDNYKHYFISEDEIDKIKRYGEGWLDAHPLKELIVKRTLRFAELIRQYERQEGALSASLGQERGIGHISEAIIQEKKAGHREEGEKEYLGSESDSDEMQLNADSRGPGECTDADVDTEIEDGNAKIADVDTGTAGGDGGQSEQSEPPVRLNELRYRAITDVVATLPVKRLIVDMGAGEGKLSARLAYIPGVEAILAVEPSGQSRLRAMERFAKLEGRSGVVAMPEPIIGSLFYFDEQMQNQDVMILCEVVEHIEEYRLNGIMDTIMNDYQPEVLLVTTPNKEYNEVYAMEQESFRHHDHRFEWTRAELASRCEEWTQDGNYGYEIKGIGEHVEGYGQPTQLVIFERRKESLS
;
A
#
# COMPACT_ATOMS: atom_id res chain seq x y z
N MET A 1 -0.56 -20.32 6.48
CA MET A 1 -1.12 -19.78 7.76
C MET A 1 -2.28 -20.64 8.24
N HIS A 2 -2.47 -20.76 9.56
CA HIS A 2 -3.54 -21.60 10.10
C HIS A 2 -4.12 -21.13 11.44
N LEU A 3 -5.33 -21.65 11.72
CA LEU A 3 -6.03 -21.62 13.00
C LEU A 3 -6.55 -23.02 13.28
N ILE A 4 -6.24 -23.55 14.46
CA ILE A 4 -6.84 -24.77 14.99
C ILE A 4 -7.81 -24.35 16.09
N LEU A 5 -9.05 -24.83 15.99
CA LEU A 5 -10.05 -24.72 17.05
C LEU A 5 -10.33 -26.12 17.57
N LYS A 6 -10.05 -26.32 18.85
CA LYS A 6 -10.36 -27.52 19.59
C LYS A 6 -11.40 -27.22 20.65
N ALA A 7 -12.42 -28.05 20.75
CA ALA A 7 -13.40 -28.06 21.81
C ALA A 7 -13.38 -29.41 22.50
N SER A 8 -13.46 -29.40 23.83
CA SER A 8 -13.42 -30.60 24.66
C SER A 8 -14.54 -30.61 25.68
N GLY A 9 -14.94 -31.81 26.10
CA GLY A 9 -16.01 -32.03 27.07
C GLY A 9 -17.33 -32.42 26.42
N ALA A 10 -18.35 -32.64 27.25
CA ALA A 10 -19.68 -33.00 26.77
C ALA A 10 -20.18 -31.97 25.74
N ASP A 11 -20.84 -32.46 24.69
CA ASP A 11 -21.41 -31.66 23.59
C ASP A 11 -20.39 -31.00 22.65
N ALA A 12 -19.09 -31.30 22.76
CA ALA A 12 -18.08 -30.78 21.83
C ALA A 12 -18.41 -31.09 20.37
N GLY A 13 -19.06 -32.23 20.09
CA GLY A 13 -19.54 -32.60 18.74
C GLY A 13 -20.45 -31.56 18.08
N ILE A 14 -21.16 -30.75 18.89
CA ILE A 14 -22.07 -29.69 18.42
C ILE A 14 -21.30 -28.55 17.71
N VAL A 15 -20.02 -28.35 18.03
CA VAL A 15 -19.20 -27.28 17.44
C VAL A 15 -19.17 -27.36 15.92
N SER A 16 -19.18 -28.58 15.35
CA SER A 16 -19.22 -28.76 13.90
C SER A 16 -20.48 -28.18 13.24
N HIS A 17 -21.61 -28.24 13.94
CA HIS A 17 -22.89 -27.66 13.51
C HIS A 17 -22.90 -26.15 13.66
N LEU A 18 -22.27 -25.60 14.71
CA LEU A 18 -22.10 -24.16 14.90
C LEU A 18 -21.21 -23.53 13.82
N LEU A 19 -20.16 -24.25 13.39
CA LEU A 19 -19.31 -23.88 12.26
C LEU A 19 -20.01 -24.09 10.90
N ALA A 20 -21.13 -24.81 10.88
CA ALA A 20 -21.84 -25.25 9.69
C ALA A 20 -20.91 -25.95 8.69
N LYS A 21 -20.07 -26.88 9.20
CA LYS A 21 -19.17 -27.71 8.39
C LYS A 21 -19.29 -29.16 8.83
N ASN A 22 -19.60 -30.03 7.88
CA ASN A 22 -19.73 -31.46 8.14
C ASN A 22 -18.33 -32.09 8.32
N PRO A 23 -18.03 -32.76 9.46
CA PRO A 23 -16.73 -33.40 9.68
C PRO A 23 -16.35 -34.47 8.67
N LEU A 24 -17.33 -35.11 8.04
CA LEU A 24 -17.12 -36.15 7.03
C LEU A 24 -16.86 -35.58 5.62
N ASN A 25 -16.92 -34.26 5.45
CA ASN A 25 -16.71 -33.61 4.17
C ASN A 25 -15.69 -32.47 4.31
N ILE A 26 -14.56 -32.61 3.62
CA ILE A 26 -13.53 -31.58 3.60
C ILE A 26 -14.13 -30.32 2.97
N TYR A 27 -14.04 -29.21 3.70
CA TYR A 27 -14.28 -27.90 3.09
C TYR A 27 -13.01 -27.51 2.35
N ASP A 28 -13.09 -27.40 1.03
CA ASP A 28 -11.98 -26.95 0.17
C ASP A 28 -12.58 -26.03 -0.90
N ARG A 29 -12.29 -24.74 -0.79
CA ARG A 29 -12.84 -23.70 -1.67
C ARG A 29 -11.76 -22.71 -2.04
N VAL A 30 -11.81 -22.24 -3.27
CA VAL A 30 -11.01 -21.11 -3.73
C VAL A 30 -11.94 -19.91 -3.83
N ASP A 31 -11.62 -18.84 -3.12
CA ASP A 31 -12.31 -17.55 -3.21
C ASP A 31 -11.28 -16.45 -3.41
N LYS A 32 -11.51 -15.58 -4.41
CA LYS A 32 -10.58 -14.50 -4.79
C LYS A 32 -9.11 -14.93 -4.92
N GLY A 33 -8.85 -16.08 -5.56
CA GLY A 33 -7.50 -16.62 -5.76
C GLY A 33 -6.90 -17.32 -4.54
N VAL A 34 -7.56 -17.32 -3.38
CA VAL A 34 -7.05 -17.94 -2.15
C VAL A 34 -7.77 -19.24 -1.85
N ARG A 35 -6.99 -20.31 -1.65
CA ARG A 35 -7.53 -21.62 -1.28
C ARG A 35 -7.69 -21.70 0.23
N VAL A 36 -8.92 -21.92 0.70
CA VAL A 36 -9.26 -22.12 2.11
C VAL A 36 -9.73 -23.55 2.31
N ARG A 37 -9.07 -24.25 3.24
CA ARG A 37 -9.39 -25.63 3.60
C ARG A 37 -9.75 -25.74 5.09
N MET A 38 -10.79 -26.50 5.41
CA MET A 38 -11.08 -26.93 6.78
C MET A 38 -11.11 -28.46 6.85
N VAL A 39 -10.34 -29.01 7.79
CA VAL A 39 -10.24 -30.45 8.03
C VAL A 39 -10.49 -30.72 9.50
N TYR A 40 -11.38 -31.66 9.81
CA TYR A 40 -11.58 -32.13 11.16
C TYR A 40 -10.58 -33.26 11.45
N THR A 41 -9.74 -33.06 12.46
CA THR A 41 -8.79 -34.06 12.97
C THR A 41 -9.41 -34.90 14.09
N ALA A 42 -10.42 -34.36 14.78
CA ALA A 42 -11.29 -35.09 15.70
C ALA A 42 -12.74 -34.60 15.57
N ALA A 43 -13.71 -35.51 15.61
CA ALA A 43 -15.13 -35.20 15.58
C ALA A 43 -15.93 -36.29 16.29
N THR A 44 -15.93 -36.21 17.62
CA THR A 44 -16.67 -37.10 18.52
C THR A 44 -17.61 -36.27 19.39
N GLU A 45 -18.46 -36.92 20.19
CA GLU A 45 -19.34 -36.22 21.14
C GLU A 45 -18.55 -35.39 22.18
N ASN A 46 -17.35 -35.86 22.56
CA ASN A 46 -16.55 -35.26 23.65
C ASN A 46 -15.34 -34.43 23.18
N GLU A 47 -15.02 -34.48 21.89
CA GLU A 47 -13.92 -33.73 21.30
C GLU A 47 -14.24 -33.38 19.86
N THR A 48 -14.07 -32.10 19.51
CA THR A 48 -14.08 -31.63 18.13
C THR A 48 -12.86 -30.78 17.90
N GLU A 49 -12.04 -31.13 16.91
CA GLU A 49 -10.85 -30.39 16.52
C GLU A 49 -10.90 -30.14 15.02
N VAL A 50 -10.75 -28.88 14.64
CA VAL A 50 -10.76 -28.44 13.24
C VAL A 50 -9.54 -27.58 12.94
N LEU A 51 -8.81 -27.96 11.91
CA LEU A 51 -7.75 -27.18 11.30
C LEU A 51 -8.33 -26.35 10.17
N ILE A 52 -8.12 -25.03 10.22
CA ILE A 52 -8.48 -24.07 9.20
C ILE A 52 -7.18 -23.55 8.59
N HIS A 53 -6.97 -23.84 7.32
CA HIS A 53 -5.78 -23.45 6.57
C HIS A 53 -6.16 -22.53 5.42
N ALA A 54 -5.40 -21.46 5.22
CA ALA A 54 -5.49 -20.63 4.04
C ALA A 54 -4.13 -20.60 3.35
N GLU A 55 -4.17 -20.82 2.04
CA GLU A 55 -3.02 -20.83 1.14
C GLU A 55 -3.26 -19.75 0.08
N PRO A 56 -2.75 -18.54 0.33
CA PRO A 56 -2.84 -17.46 -0.63
C PRO A 56 -1.80 -17.68 -1.73
N ASP A 57 -2.12 -17.29 -2.97
CA ASP A 57 -1.12 -17.24 -4.02
C ASP A 57 -0.21 -16.02 -3.77
N PRO A 58 1.11 -16.21 -3.56
CA PRO A 58 2.04 -15.10 -3.33
C PRO A 58 2.05 -14.10 -4.47
N VAL A 59 1.72 -14.52 -5.71
CA VAL A 59 1.61 -13.64 -6.86
C VAL A 59 0.34 -12.80 -6.79
N ASP A 60 -0.79 -13.37 -6.38
CA ASP A 60 -2.07 -12.65 -6.26
C ASP A 60 -2.12 -11.72 -5.04
N LEU A 61 -1.41 -12.05 -3.95
CA LEU A 61 -1.19 -11.17 -2.79
C LEU A 61 -0.61 -9.80 -3.17
N VAL A 62 0.24 -9.77 -4.21
CA VAL A 62 0.91 -8.56 -4.71
C VAL A 62 0.10 -7.87 -5.84
N ARG A 63 -0.77 -8.61 -6.54
CA ARG A 63 -1.65 -8.08 -7.61
C ARG A 63 -2.83 -7.23 -7.12
N GLY A 64 -3.07 -7.14 -5.81
CA GLY A 64 -4.20 -6.41 -5.21
C GLY A 64 -3.85 -5.27 -4.24
N THR A 65 -2.57 -5.05 -3.93
CA THR A 65 -2.08 -3.94 -3.10
C THR A 65 -1.73 -2.73 -3.97
N PRO A 66 -2.20 -1.51 -3.67
CA PRO A 66 -1.88 -0.31 -4.46
C PRO A 66 -0.37 0.00 -4.49
N ASP A 67 0.36 -0.45 -3.47
CA ASP A 67 1.82 -0.38 -3.40
C ASP A 67 2.43 -1.73 -3.77
N GLY A 68 2.44 -2.20 -5.02
CA GLY A 68 3.16 -3.44 -5.37
C GLY A 68 4.71 -3.33 -5.28
N TYR A 69 5.17 -2.32 -4.51
CA TYR A 69 6.24 -1.34 -4.80
C TYR A 69 7.50 -1.62 -3.92
N ASP A 70 7.71 -2.86 -3.47
CA ASP A 70 8.86 -3.23 -2.63
C ASP A 70 9.24 -4.72 -2.84
N ILE A 71 10.54 -5.04 -2.92
CA ILE A 71 11.02 -6.44 -2.93
C ILE A 71 10.58 -7.17 -1.66
N THR A 72 10.38 -6.44 -0.55
CA THR A 72 9.77 -6.95 0.68
C THR A 72 8.28 -7.29 0.54
N GLN A 73 7.66 -7.11 -0.63
CA GLN A 73 6.33 -7.66 -0.95
C GLN A 73 6.39 -8.98 -1.71
N TYR A 74 7.45 -9.25 -2.48
CA TYR A 74 7.68 -10.54 -3.14
C TYR A 74 8.37 -11.55 -2.22
N ILE A 75 9.23 -11.09 -1.31
CA ILE A 75 9.82 -11.86 -0.22
C ILE A 75 9.28 -11.29 1.08
N ASN A 76 8.10 -11.76 1.47
CA ASN A 76 7.38 -11.23 2.61
C ASN A 76 6.85 -12.37 3.48
N ASP A 77 6.62 -12.07 4.75
CA ASP A 77 6.09 -13.07 5.67
C ASP A 77 4.58 -13.34 5.46
N ARG A 78 3.89 -12.60 4.59
CA ARG A 78 2.42 -12.54 4.48
C ARG A 78 1.78 -13.82 3.99
N GLU A 79 2.46 -14.55 3.11
CA GLU A 79 1.98 -15.87 2.69
C GLU A 79 2.03 -16.89 3.84
N PHE A 80 2.89 -16.65 4.83
CA PHE A 80 3.11 -17.54 5.96
C PHE A 80 2.35 -17.12 7.23
N VAL A 81 2.23 -15.82 7.50
CA VAL A 81 1.71 -15.30 8.78
C VAL A 81 0.19 -15.27 8.86
N THR A 82 -0.33 -15.70 10.01
CA THR A 82 -1.72 -15.52 10.44
C THR A 82 -1.95 -14.03 10.76
N SER A 83 -2.33 -13.30 9.73
CA SER A 83 -2.42 -11.83 9.68
C SER A 83 -3.86 -11.34 9.51
N SER A 84 -4.05 -10.04 9.32
CA SER A 84 -5.35 -9.46 8.93
C SER A 84 -5.90 -10.06 7.61
N LEU A 85 -5.01 -10.43 6.67
CA LEU A 85 -5.35 -11.14 5.42
C LEU A 85 -5.97 -12.51 5.70
N PHE A 86 -5.39 -13.27 6.63
CA PHE A 86 -5.92 -14.57 7.04
C PHE A 86 -7.39 -14.47 7.46
N CYS A 87 -7.71 -13.50 8.32
CA CYS A 87 -9.08 -13.27 8.78
C CYS A 87 -10.01 -12.96 7.60
N SER A 88 -9.57 -12.18 6.62
CA SER A 88 -10.35 -11.87 5.41
C SER A 88 -10.64 -13.13 4.58
N TYR A 89 -9.65 -14.00 4.40
CA TYR A 89 -9.79 -15.24 3.62
C TYR A 89 -10.76 -16.23 4.26
N ILE A 90 -10.63 -16.47 5.57
CA ILE A 90 -11.45 -17.47 6.26
C ILE A 90 -12.85 -16.96 6.65
N ARG A 91 -13.11 -15.64 6.52
CA ARG A 91 -14.40 -15.01 6.86
C ARG A 91 -15.57 -15.69 6.17
N GLY A 92 -15.45 -16.01 4.88
CA GLY A 92 -16.50 -16.68 4.12
C GLY A 92 -16.80 -18.08 4.66
N ALA A 93 -15.75 -18.83 5.02
CA ALA A 93 -15.88 -20.17 5.58
C ALA A 93 -16.54 -20.15 6.98
N LEU A 94 -16.27 -19.13 7.79
CA LEU A 94 -16.74 -18.99 9.18
C LEU A 94 -17.96 -18.08 9.35
N GLY A 95 -18.54 -17.57 8.26
CA GLY A 95 -19.60 -16.57 8.30
C GLY A 95 -20.81 -16.98 9.15
N THR A 96 -21.22 -18.24 9.11
CA THR A 96 -22.33 -18.76 9.91
C THR A 96 -22.06 -18.66 11.42
N ALA A 97 -20.87 -19.06 11.85
CA ALA A 97 -20.46 -19.03 13.26
C ALA A 97 -20.26 -17.60 13.76
N LEU A 98 -19.61 -16.74 12.95
CA LEU A 98 -19.40 -15.31 13.27
C LEU A 98 -20.73 -14.57 13.48
N ASN A 99 -21.72 -14.88 12.65
CA ASN A 99 -23.05 -14.29 12.73
C ASN A 99 -23.96 -14.97 13.76
N GLY A 100 -23.59 -16.13 14.31
CA GLY A 100 -24.40 -16.87 15.28
C GLY A 100 -25.71 -17.38 14.68
N LYS A 101 -25.69 -17.79 13.41
CA LYS A 101 -26.89 -18.21 12.66
C LYS A 101 -26.78 -19.64 12.13
N PRO A 102 -26.58 -20.67 12.99
CA PRO A 102 -26.55 -22.05 12.54
C PRO A 102 -27.94 -22.51 12.04
N LYS A 103 -28.06 -23.78 11.63
CA LYS A 103 -29.37 -24.39 11.34
C LYS A 103 -30.27 -24.32 12.59
N GLU A 104 -31.57 -24.25 12.36
CA GLU A 104 -32.60 -24.00 13.38
C GLU A 104 -32.46 -24.88 14.64
N ASP A 105 -32.23 -26.19 14.46
CA ASP A 105 -32.04 -27.16 15.55
C ASP A 105 -30.88 -26.82 16.51
N TYR A 106 -29.90 -26.02 16.05
CA TYR A 106 -28.67 -25.70 16.77
C TYR A 106 -28.61 -24.26 17.28
N VAL A 107 -29.63 -23.43 17.05
CA VAL A 107 -29.63 -22.01 17.47
C VAL A 107 -29.46 -21.86 18.98
N GLN A 108 -30.07 -22.75 19.77
CA GLN A 108 -29.93 -22.78 21.24
C GLN A 108 -28.48 -22.95 21.71
N TRP A 109 -27.60 -23.53 20.88
CA TRP A 109 -26.20 -23.81 21.22
C TRP A 109 -25.26 -22.63 20.93
N VAL A 110 -25.72 -21.57 20.27
CA VAL A 110 -24.89 -20.38 19.97
C VAL A 110 -24.40 -19.70 21.25
N GLY A 111 -25.25 -19.67 22.28
CA GLY A 111 -24.92 -19.15 23.60
C GLY A 111 -24.18 -20.15 24.51
N ASN A 112 -23.96 -21.39 24.06
CA ASN A 112 -23.30 -22.40 24.88
C ASN A 112 -21.79 -22.13 24.94
N ALA A 113 -21.24 -22.19 26.15
CA ALA A 113 -19.82 -22.02 26.38
C ALA A 113 -19.13 -23.39 26.43
N PHE A 114 -18.06 -23.53 25.65
CA PHE A 114 -17.26 -24.74 25.52
C PHE A 114 -15.88 -24.51 26.14
N GLU A 115 -15.24 -25.57 26.61
CA GLU A 115 -13.80 -25.54 26.90
C GLU A 115 -13.06 -25.54 25.56
N LEU A 116 -12.50 -24.38 25.20
CA LEU A 116 -11.87 -24.15 23.90
C LEU A 116 -10.34 -24.05 24.05
N GLU A 117 -9.64 -24.66 23.10
CA GLU A 117 -8.25 -24.41 22.82
C GLU A 117 -8.12 -23.87 21.39
N LEU A 118 -7.58 -22.66 21.25
CA LEU A 118 -7.39 -21.97 19.98
C LEU A 118 -5.89 -21.82 19.74
N THR A 119 -5.40 -22.42 18.67
CA THR A 119 -3.98 -22.35 18.31
C THR A 119 -3.83 -21.69 16.95
N PHE A 120 -3.04 -20.61 16.88
CA PHE A 120 -2.83 -19.91 15.62
C PHE A 120 -1.41 -19.37 15.49
N GLY A 121 -0.93 -19.35 14.25
CA GLY A 121 0.36 -18.81 13.89
C GLY A 121 0.85 -19.37 12.55
N PRO A 122 2.05 -18.96 12.12
CA PRO A 122 2.92 -17.97 12.78
C PRO A 122 2.32 -16.56 12.78
N VAL A 123 2.51 -15.77 13.85
CA VAL A 123 2.13 -14.34 13.91
C VAL A 123 3.40 -13.51 14.05
N ALA A 124 3.60 -12.55 13.16
CA ALA A 124 4.62 -11.52 13.32
C ALA A 124 3.99 -10.34 14.09
N SER A 125 4.59 -9.93 15.21
CA SER A 125 4.09 -8.82 16.00
C SER A 125 5.23 -8.08 16.71
N ASP A 126 5.16 -6.75 16.71
CA ASP A 126 6.02 -5.82 17.45
C ASP A 126 5.61 -5.67 18.92
N LEU A 127 4.47 -6.24 19.33
CA LEU A 127 4.04 -6.20 20.74
C LEU A 127 4.91 -7.11 21.63
N PRO A 128 5.27 -6.71 22.85
CA PRO A 128 5.88 -7.61 23.83
C PRO A 128 4.96 -8.76 24.23
N ASP A 129 5.52 -9.92 24.62
CA ASP A 129 4.75 -11.11 25.02
C ASP A 129 3.74 -10.79 26.14
N ARG A 130 4.15 -9.98 27.11
CA ARG A 130 3.27 -9.48 28.18
C ARG A 130 2.03 -8.76 27.64
N VAL A 131 2.17 -7.94 26.60
CA VAL A 131 1.03 -7.22 26.01
C VAL A 131 0.14 -8.19 25.24
N VAL A 132 0.73 -9.18 24.57
CA VAL A 132 -0.04 -10.27 23.93
C VAL A 132 -0.87 -11.03 24.98
N GLU A 133 -0.29 -11.35 26.13
CA GLU A 133 -1.01 -11.97 27.25
C GLU A 133 -2.13 -11.06 27.80
N GLU A 134 -1.86 -9.76 27.98
CA GLU A 134 -2.85 -8.76 28.44
C GLU A 134 -3.98 -8.50 27.42
N LEU A 135 -3.81 -8.87 26.13
CA LEU A 135 -4.89 -8.80 25.12
C LEU A 135 -5.92 -9.92 25.24
N PHE A 136 -5.53 -11.09 25.75
CA PHE A 136 -6.42 -12.27 25.80
C PHE A 136 -6.79 -12.69 27.22
N SER A 137 -5.96 -12.45 28.23
CA SER A 137 -6.26 -12.83 29.61
C SER A 137 -7.52 -12.16 30.20
N PRO A 138 -7.86 -10.87 29.92
CA PRO A 138 -9.11 -10.28 30.39
C PRO A 138 -10.36 -10.93 29.77
N LEU A 139 -10.19 -11.65 28.65
CA LEU A 139 -11.26 -12.38 27.97
C LEU A 139 -11.48 -13.79 28.54
N GLY A 140 -10.72 -14.17 29.57
CA GLY A 140 -10.83 -15.47 30.23
C GLY A 140 -9.93 -16.57 29.65
N TYR A 141 -8.94 -16.22 28.83
CA TYR A 141 -7.98 -17.19 28.30
C TYR A 141 -6.72 -17.29 29.15
N ALA A 142 -6.26 -18.52 29.40
CA ALA A 142 -4.87 -18.80 29.66
C ALA A 142 -4.11 -18.75 28.34
N VAL A 143 -3.03 -17.96 28.29
CA VAL A 143 -2.25 -17.69 27.08
C VAL A 143 -0.91 -18.41 27.16
N SER A 144 -0.52 -19.06 26.08
CA SER A 144 0.84 -19.60 25.91
C SER A 144 1.41 -19.12 24.58
N VAL A 145 2.68 -18.70 24.60
CA VAL A 145 3.39 -18.18 23.44
C VAL A 145 4.59 -19.07 23.16
N GLU A 146 4.58 -19.72 22.01
CA GLU A 146 5.63 -20.63 21.56
C GLU A 146 6.40 -20.01 20.39
N ARG A 147 7.68 -20.36 20.26
CA ARG A 147 8.55 -19.96 19.15
C ARG A 147 9.21 -21.21 18.58
N GLY A 148 9.30 -21.29 17.25
CA GLY A 148 10.05 -22.35 16.60
C GLY A 148 11.54 -22.23 16.94
N GLU A 149 12.22 -23.36 17.12
CA GLU A 149 13.68 -23.39 17.19
C GLU A 149 14.24 -23.05 15.81
N LEU A 150 14.99 -21.95 15.72
CA LEU A 150 15.68 -21.53 14.50
C LEU A 150 17.17 -21.73 14.73
N SER A 151 17.73 -22.77 14.13
CA SER A 151 19.16 -23.05 14.13
C SER A 151 19.87 -22.24 13.05
N TYR A 152 20.06 -20.95 13.29
CA TYR A 152 20.90 -20.12 12.41
C TYR A 152 22.38 -20.48 12.60
N SER A 153 23.15 -20.48 11.51
CA SER A 153 24.62 -20.63 11.55
C SER A 153 25.34 -19.36 12.01
N PHE A 154 24.60 -18.29 12.30
CA PHE A 154 25.08 -16.99 12.74
C PHE A 154 24.07 -16.33 13.69
N ASP A 155 24.54 -15.40 14.52
CA ASP A 155 23.75 -14.82 15.62
C ASP A 155 22.90 -13.64 15.11
N LEU A 156 21.75 -13.92 14.50
CA LEU A 156 20.94 -12.90 13.84
C LEU A 156 20.12 -12.05 14.84
N LYS A 157 19.58 -12.66 15.91
CA LYS A 157 18.82 -12.03 17.01
C LYS A 157 18.71 -12.97 18.22
N ASN A 158 18.64 -12.42 19.44
CA ASN A 158 18.43 -13.19 20.67
C ASN A 158 17.06 -13.94 20.72
N LYS A 159 16.01 -13.44 20.05
CA LYS A 159 14.67 -14.08 19.96
C LYS A 159 13.92 -13.70 18.68
N SER A 160 13.19 -14.65 18.09
CA SER A 160 12.27 -14.40 16.97
C SER A 160 11.05 -13.58 17.40
N THR A 161 10.62 -12.64 16.55
CA THR A 161 9.36 -11.89 16.66
C THR A 161 8.15 -12.73 16.19
N VAL A 162 8.42 -13.85 15.52
CA VAL A 162 7.39 -14.78 15.05
C VAL A 162 6.98 -15.72 16.18
N ARG A 163 5.67 -15.81 16.43
CA ARG A 163 5.08 -16.56 17.55
C ARG A 163 3.97 -17.48 17.09
N HIS A 164 3.79 -18.60 17.78
CA HIS A 164 2.53 -19.35 17.80
C HIS A 164 1.84 -19.06 19.12
N ILE A 165 0.54 -18.74 19.06
CA ILE A 165 -0.26 -18.37 20.22
C ILE A 165 -1.27 -19.49 20.46
N ILE A 166 -1.33 -19.95 21.71
CA ILE A 166 -2.29 -20.94 22.19
C ILE A 166 -3.14 -20.27 23.27
N LEU A 167 -4.45 -20.29 23.09
CA LEU A 167 -5.43 -19.74 24.02
C LEU A 167 -6.28 -20.87 24.56
N ARG A 168 -6.36 -21.02 25.88
CA ARG A 168 -7.22 -22.01 26.55
C ARG A 168 -8.21 -21.31 27.45
N GLY A 169 -9.49 -21.55 27.27
CA GLY A 169 -10.50 -20.92 28.10
C GLY A 169 -11.92 -21.32 27.74
N ARG A 170 -12.86 -20.97 28.61
CA ARG A 170 -14.27 -21.28 28.43
C ARG A 170 -14.98 -20.15 27.71
N ASN A 171 -15.45 -20.38 26.50
CA ASN A 171 -16.12 -19.35 25.70
C ASN A 171 -17.12 -19.95 24.69
N THR A 172 -18.03 -19.13 24.15
CA THR A 172 -18.85 -19.56 23.02
C THR A 172 -18.02 -19.52 21.74
N VAL A 173 -18.35 -20.40 20.77
CA VAL A 173 -17.66 -20.44 19.46
C VAL A 173 -17.73 -19.07 18.77
N GLN A 174 -18.88 -18.39 18.85
CA GLN A 174 -19.06 -17.08 18.22
C GLN A 174 -18.15 -16.02 18.86
N HIS A 175 -18.14 -15.91 20.19
CA HIS A 175 -17.32 -14.91 20.88
C HIS A 175 -15.83 -15.16 20.65
N ALA A 176 -15.39 -16.40 20.76
CA ALA A 176 -14.01 -16.79 20.46
C ALA A 176 -13.59 -16.34 19.05
N LEU A 177 -14.40 -16.63 18.02
CA LEU A 177 -14.10 -16.21 16.65
C LEU A 177 -14.15 -14.68 16.49
N ARG A 178 -15.14 -13.98 17.04
CA ARG A 178 -15.22 -12.51 16.98
C ARG A 178 -13.99 -11.85 17.62
N GLN A 179 -13.55 -12.36 18.77
CA GLN A 179 -12.34 -11.90 19.45
C GLN A 179 -11.09 -12.09 18.58
N LEU A 180 -10.90 -13.28 17.99
CA LEU A 180 -9.78 -13.54 17.07
C LEU A 180 -9.81 -12.62 15.84
N PHE A 181 -10.99 -12.39 15.25
CA PHE A 181 -11.16 -11.51 14.08
C PHE A 181 -10.86 -10.03 14.34
N LEU A 182 -10.87 -9.62 15.61
CA LEU A 182 -10.46 -8.28 16.01
C LEU A 182 -8.99 -8.25 16.48
N LEU A 183 -8.55 -9.25 17.25
CA LEU A 183 -7.24 -9.24 17.90
C LEU A 183 -6.09 -9.74 17.02
N ILE A 184 -6.30 -10.66 16.07
CA ILE A 184 -5.25 -11.06 15.11
C ILE A 184 -4.75 -9.83 14.30
N PRO A 185 -5.62 -8.98 13.74
CA PRO A 185 -5.18 -7.73 13.11
C PRO A 185 -4.44 -6.75 14.05
N VAL A 186 -4.80 -6.72 15.34
CA VAL A 186 -4.13 -5.87 16.36
C VAL A 186 -2.69 -6.36 16.58
N LEU A 187 -2.48 -7.67 16.63
CA LEU A 187 -1.15 -8.29 16.74
C LEU A 187 -0.30 -8.02 15.50
N ASP A 188 -0.89 -8.22 14.32
CA ASP A 188 -0.25 -8.06 13.01
C ASP A 188 0.32 -6.65 12.80
N ASN A 189 -0.41 -5.63 13.25
CA ASN A 189 -0.02 -4.22 13.12
C ASN A 189 0.52 -3.89 11.71
N TYR A 190 -0.18 -4.41 10.71
CA TYR A 190 0.14 -4.24 9.31
C TYR A 190 -1.16 -4.45 8.53
N LYS A 191 -1.52 -3.50 7.66
CA LYS A 191 -2.75 -3.59 6.86
C LYS A 191 -2.42 -3.22 5.43
N HIS A 192 -2.73 -4.14 4.52
CA HIS A 192 -2.49 -4.11 3.07
C HIS A 192 -3.74 -3.72 2.25
N TYR A 193 -4.80 -3.29 2.91
CA TYR A 193 -6.05 -2.88 2.25
C TYR A 193 -6.33 -1.41 2.53
N PHE A 194 -6.95 -0.74 1.55
CA PHE A 194 -7.58 0.56 1.74
C PHE A 194 -8.50 0.51 2.96
N ILE A 195 -8.27 1.41 3.90
CA ILE A 195 -9.08 1.50 5.12
C ILE A 195 -10.37 2.22 4.75
N SER A 196 -11.49 1.51 4.83
CA SER A 196 -12.84 2.05 4.62
C SER A 196 -13.55 2.31 5.95
N GLU A 197 -14.68 3.03 5.89
CA GLU A 197 -15.60 3.21 7.03
C GLU A 197 -16.06 1.86 7.64
N ASP A 198 -15.95 0.75 6.91
CA ASP A 198 -16.31 -0.60 7.35
C ASP A 198 -15.51 -1.11 8.56
N GLU A 199 -14.33 -0.55 8.84
CA GLU A 199 -13.50 -0.94 9.99
C GLU A 199 -14.11 -0.49 11.32
N ILE A 200 -14.81 0.65 11.34
CA ILE A 200 -15.57 1.08 12.54
C ILE A 200 -16.71 0.09 12.80
N ASP A 201 -17.46 -0.28 11.75
CA ASP A 201 -18.53 -1.26 11.86
C ASP A 201 -18.02 -2.65 12.26
N LYS A 202 -16.81 -3.02 11.82
CA LYS A 202 -16.14 -4.25 12.26
C LYS A 202 -15.84 -4.22 13.76
N ILE A 203 -15.31 -3.12 14.28
CA ILE A 203 -15.07 -2.94 15.72
C ILE A 203 -16.38 -3.07 16.49
N LYS A 204 -17.45 -2.40 16.04
CA LYS A 204 -18.77 -2.49 16.69
C LYS A 204 -19.30 -3.91 16.69
N ARG A 205 -19.30 -4.58 15.53
CA ARG A 205 -19.84 -5.93 15.37
C ARG A 205 -19.07 -7.00 16.13
N TYR A 206 -17.74 -6.96 16.09
CA TYR A 206 -16.90 -8.00 16.70
C TYR A 206 -16.46 -7.67 18.12
N GLY A 207 -16.46 -6.40 18.50
CA GLY A 207 -16.21 -5.93 19.87
C GLY A 207 -17.43 -5.94 20.78
N GLU A 208 -18.64 -6.10 20.22
CA GLU A 208 -19.90 -6.18 20.97
C GLU A 208 -19.80 -7.16 22.15
N GLY A 209 -20.17 -6.68 23.34
CA GLY A 209 -20.26 -7.49 24.56
C GLY A 209 -18.96 -7.64 25.36
N TRP A 210 -17.80 -7.19 24.86
CA TRP A 210 -16.53 -7.34 25.58
C TRP A 210 -15.56 -6.16 25.44
N LEU A 211 -15.54 -5.47 24.29
CA LEU A 211 -14.49 -4.48 24.01
C LEU A 211 -14.58 -3.26 24.94
N ASP A 212 -15.79 -2.84 25.33
CA ASP A 212 -15.99 -1.69 26.22
C ASP A 212 -15.41 -1.89 27.62
N ALA A 213 -15.40 -3.13 28.10
CA ALA A 213 -14.82 -3.49 29.38
C ALA A 213 -13.33 -3.87 29.27
N HIS A 214 -12.77 -3.91 28.06
CA HIS A 214 -11.41 -4.40 27.86
C HIS A 214 -10.37 -3.37 28.33
N PRO A 215 -9.42 -3.72 29.21
CA PRO A 215 -8.45 -2.77 29.77
C PRO A 215 -7.51 -2.19 28.70
N LEU A 216 -7.33 -2.89 27.58
CA LEU A 216 -6.56 -2.43 26.42
C LEU A 216 -7.45 -1.93 25.26
N LYS A 217 -8.71 -1.51 25.52
CA LYS A 217 -9.64 -0.99 24.49
C LYS A 217 -8.98 0.05 23.59
N GLU A 218 -8.29 1.02 24.18
CA GLU A 218 -7.63 2.10 23.45
C GLU A 218 -6.56 1.56 22.47
N LEU A 219 -5.71 0.62 22.92
CA LEU A 219 -4.72 -0.01 22.06
C LEU A 219 -5.37 -0.77 20.90
N ILE A 220 -6.44 -1.53 21.20
CA ILE A 220 -7.19 -2.31 20.21
C ILE A 220 -7.78 -1.39 19.14
N VAL A 221 -8.48 -0.33 19.55
CA VAL A 221 -9.09 0.65 18.64
C VAL A 221 -8.02 1.37 17.81
N LYS A 222 -6.96 1.89 18.43
CA LYS A 222 -5.88 2.60 17.72
C LYS A 222 -5.18 1.71 16.68
N ARG A 223 -4.83 0.46 17.03
CA ARG A 223 -4.20 -0.47 16.07
C ARG A 223 -5.17 -0.97 15.00
N THR A 224 -6.47 -0.96 15.27
CA THR A 224 -7.48 -1.36 14.28
C THR A 224 -7.76 -0.24 13.26
N LEU A 225 -7.90 1.01 13.72
CA LEU A 225 -8.25 2.15 12.86
C LEU A 225 -7.04 2.84 12.21
N ARG A 226 -5.88 2.88 12.90
CA ARG A 226 -4.58 3.47 12.48
C ARG A 226 -4.56 4.95 12.10
N PHE A 227 -5.55 5.46 11.37
CA PHE A 227 -5.60 6.85 10.92
C PHE A 227 -6.22 7.77 11.97
N ALA A 228 -5.58 8.93 12.17
CA ALA A 228 -6.05 9.94 13.12
C ALA A 228 -7.49 10.38 12.84
N GLU A 229 -7.91 10.45 11.57
CA GLU A 229 -9.28 10.84 11.21
C GLU A 229 -10.33 9.80 11.60
N LEU A 230 -10.05 8.51 11.39
CA LEU A 230 -10.94 7.44 11.83
C LEU A 230 -10.99 7.32 13.35
N ILE A 231 -9.87 7.58 14.03
CA ILE A 231 -9.83 7.66 15.49
C ILE A 231 -10.70 8.83 15.96
N ARG A 232 -10.58 10.02 15.36
CA ARG A 232 -11.44 11.18 15.66
C ARG A 232 -12.91 10.91 15.34
N GLN A 233 -13.21 10.20 14.25
CA GLN A 233 -14.58 9.80 13.89
C GLN A 233 -15.15 8.83 14.92
N TYR A 234 -14.37 7.83 15.35
CA TYR A 234 -14.74 6.91 16.41
C TYR A 234 -14.98 7.64 17.73
N GLU A 235 -14.08 8.56 18.14
CA GLU A 235 -14.22 9.37 19.35
C GLU A 235 -15.45 10.29 19.32
N ARG A 236 -15.82 10.82 18.14
CA ARG A 236 -17.06 11.58 17.95
C ARG A 236 -18.31 10.72 18.15
N GLN A 237 -18.27 9.43 17.79
CA GLN A 237 -19.42 8.52 17.88
C GLN A 237 -19.54 7.87 19.26
N GLU A 238 -18.42 7.46 19.86
CA GLU A 238 -18.37 6.57 21.04
C GLU A 238 -17.78 7.25 22.29
N GLY A 239 -17.37 8.51 22.18
CA GLY A 239 -16.73 9.28 23.25
C GLY A 239 -15.20 9.23 23.19
N ALA A 240 -14.56 10.24 23.81
CA ALA A 240 -13.10 10.40 23.79
C ALA A 240 -12.38 9.19 24.39
N LEU A 241 -11.31 8.73 23.74
CA LEU A 241 -10.41 7.75 24.31
C LEU A 241 -9.58 8.44 25.41
N SER A 242 -9.69 7.99 26.66
CA SER A 242 -8.99 8.64 27.78
C SER A 242 -7.48 8.37 27.72
N ALA A 243 -6.66 9.42 27.70
CA ALA A 243 -5.21 9.38 27.49
C ALA A 243 -4.35 8.74 28.62
N SER A 244 -4.91 7.94 29.54
CA SER A 244 -4.24 7.66 30.82
C SER A 244 -3.46 6.34 30.94
N LEU A 245 -3.53 5.40 30.00
CA LEU A 245 -2.97 4.05 30.23
C LEU A 245 -1.64 3.75 29.52
N GLY A 246 -1.25 4.55 28.53
CA GLY A 246 -0.02 4.32 27.74
C GLY A 246 1.28 4.71 28.45
N GLN A 247 1.27 5.76 29.27
CA GLN A 247 2.48 6.31 29.89
C GLN A 247 2.95 5.54 31.13
N GLU A 248 2.05 4.99 31.95
CA GLU A 248 2.42 4.35 33.21
C GLU A 248 2.94 2.90 33.07
N ARG A 249 2.69 2.22 31.94
CA ARG A 249 3.02 0.79 31.75
C ARG A 249 4.17 0.50 30.79
N GLY A 250 4.91 1.52 30.37
CA GLY A 250 6.03 1.38 29.42
C GLY A 250 5.61 1.07 27.97
N ILE A 251 4.32 1.24 27.64
CA ILE A 251 3.78 1.00 26.30
C ILE A 251 3.96 2.24 25.41
N GLY A 252 3.85 3.45 25.97
CA GLY A 252 4.11 4.71 25.27
C GLY A 252 5.57 4.86 24.81
N HIS A 253 6.50 4.31 25.60
CA HIS A 253 7.91 4.27 25.22
C HIS A 253 8.20 3.27 24.09
N ILE A 254 7.36 2.27 23.78
CA ILE A 254 7.63 1.36 22.65
C ILE A 254 7.21 2.01 21.33
N SER A 255 6.10 2.75 21.31
CA SER A 255 5.76 3.56 20.14
C SER A 255 6.78 4.68 19.89
N GLU A 256 7.30 5.32 20.95
CA GLU A 256 8.30 6.39 20.82
C GLU A 256 9.75 5.89 20.69
N ALA A 257 10.11 4.75 21.28
CA ALA A 257 11.45 4.16 21.17
C ALA A 257 11.64 3.37 19.89
N ILE A 258 10.60 2.81 19.25
CA ILE A 258 10.71 2.32 17.86
C ILE A 258 10.96 3.50 16.90
N ILE A 259 10.44 4.68 17.23
CA ILE A 259 10.71 5.94 16.51
C ILE A 259 12.14 6.45 16.79
N GLN A 260 12.71 6.20 17.99
CA GLN A 260 14.07 6.66 18.36
C GLN A 260 15.21 5.64 18.13
N GLU A 261 15.00 4.33 18.23
CA GLU A 261 16.02 3.31 17.92
C GLU A 261 16.37 3.31 16.42
N LYS A 262 15.39 3.64 15.55
CA LYS A 262 15.67 3.91 14.13
C LYS A 262 16.50 5.19 13.89
N LYS A 263 16.60 6.10 14.87
CA LYS A 263 17.47 7.28 14.81
C LYS A 263 18.90 7.01 15.33
N ALA A 264 19.14 5.94 16.08
CA ALA A 264 20.41 5.72 16.79
C ALA A 264 21.31 4.63 16.19
N GLY A 265 20.82 3.82 15.24
CA GLY A 265 21.55 2.69 14.65
C GLY A 265 22.55 3.01 13.53
N HIS A 266 22.86 4.28 13.25
CA HIS A 266 23.89 4.65 12.25
C HIS A 266 24.95 5.55 12.88
N ARG A 267 25.79 4.93 13.72
CA ARG A 267 27.16 5.40 13.97
C ARG A 267 28.09 4.19 14.07
N GLU A 268 28.90 4.06 13.02
CA GLU A 268 30.25 3.49 12.89
C GLU A 268 30.60 2.16 13.59
N GLU A 269 30.96 1.19 12.76
CA GLU A 269 32.19 0.36 12.76
C GLU A 269 32.04 -0.54 11.51
N GLY A 270 32.89 -0.57 10.50
CA GLY A 270 34.34 -0.59 10.46
C GLY A 270 34.71 -1.71 9.46
N GLU A 271 35.47 -1.36 8.43
CA GLU A 271 35.87 -2.17 7.26
C GLU A 271 36.24 -3.64 7.55
N LYS A 272 35.86 -4.54 6.62
CA LYS A 272 36.75 -5.60 6.12
C LYS A 272 36.23 -6.28 4.84
N GLU A 273 37.08 -6.22 3.82
CA GLU A 273 37.04 -6.93 2.54
C GLU A 273 36.79 -8.44 2.69
N TYR A 274 36.04 -9.04 1.77
CA TYR A 274 36.32 -10.40 1.31
C TYR A 274 35.90 -10.60 -0.16
N LEU A 275 36.90 -11.00 -0.96
CA LEU A 275 36.86 -11.37 -2.39
C LEU A 275 36.16 -12.71 -2.67
N GLY A 276 35.69 -12.83 -3.92
CA GLY A 276 35.48 -14.08 -4.68
C GLY A 276 34.04 -14.58 -4.66
N SER A 277 33.45 -15.16 -5.71
CA SER A 277 33.83 -15.55 -7.09
C SER A 277 32.60 -16.32 -7.60
N GLU A 278 31.96 -15.86 -8.67
CA GLU A 278 31.83 -16.54 -9.98
C GLU A 278 31.11 -17.91 -10.02
N SER A 279 30.25 -17.99 -11.05
CA SER A 279 29.99 -19.11 -11.98
C SER A 279 28.62 -19.80 -11.89
N ASP A 280 27.82 -19.57 -12.95
CA ASP A 280 27.34 -20.56 -13.94
C ASP A 280 26.55 -21.79 -13.44
N SER A 281 25.49 -22.29 -14.09
CA SER A 281 24.93 -22.07 -15.44
C SER A 281 23.63 -22.89 -15.60
N ASP A 282 22.96 -22.69 -16.75
CA ASP A 282 22.21 -23.67 -17.55
C ASP A 282 20.67 -23.83 -17.41
N GLU A 283 20.00 -23.16 -18.36
CA GLU A 283 19.12 -23.70 -19.41
C GLU A 283 18.27 -24.96 -19.14
N MET A 284 16.95 -24.86 -19.41
CA MET A 284 16.34 -25.64 -20.51
C MET A 284 14.92 -25.16 -20.89
N GLN A 285 14.74 -24.97 -22.19
CA GLN A 285 13.50 -24.74 -22.93
C GLN A 285 12.52 -25.93 -22.87
N LEU A 286 11.22 -25.67 -23.09
CA LEU A 286 10.31 -26.49 -23.92
C LEU A 286 8.93 -25.82 -24.16
N ASN A 287 8.79 -25.25 -25.36
CA ASN A 287 7.67 -25.30 -26.34
C ASN A 287 6.18 -25.46 -25.93
N ALA A 288 5.42 -24.44 -26.37
CA ALA A 288 4.35 -24.47 -27.40
C ALA A 288 2.90 -24.94 -27.10
N ASP A 289 1.99 -24.02 -27.51
CA ASP A 289 0.66 -24.18 -28.12
C ASP A 289 -0.52 -24.75 -27.33
N SER A 290 -1.56 -23.92 -27.13
CA SER A 290 -2.84 -24.08 -27.87
C SER A 290 -3.86 -22.98 -27.56
N ARG A 291 -4.55 -22.55 -28.62
CA ARG A 291 -5.61 -21.53 -28.68
C ARG A 291 -6.97 -22.11 -28.27
N GLY A 292 -7.84 -21.29 -27.70
CA GLY A 292 -9.30 -21.50 -27.73
C GLY A 292 -10.08 -20.60 -26.77
N PRO A 293 -11.30 -20.12 -27.13
CA PRO A 293 -11.73 -18.73 -26.91
C PRO A 293 -12.76 -18.57 -25.78
N GLY A 294 -12.99 -17.33 -25.34
CA GLY A 294 -14.09 -17.01 -24.43
C GLY A 294 -14.17 -15.53 -24.09
N GLU A 295 -14.84 -14.78 -24.96
CA GLU A 295 -15.29 -13.40 -24.74
C GLU A 295 -16.14 -13.29 -23.45
N CYS A 296 -15.91 -12.23 -22.68
CA CYS A 296 -17.00 -11.46 -22.10
C CYS A 296 -16.53 -10.02 -21.87
N THR A 297 -17.28 -9.12 -22.49
CA THR A 297 -17.08 -7.69 -22.65
C THR A 297 -17.45 -6.89 -21.41
N ASP A 298 -16.81 -5.74 -21.23
CA ASP A 298 -17.37 -4.42 -20.85
C ASP A 298 -16.15 -3.49 -20.59
N ALA A 299 -15.60 -2.79 -21.60
CA ALA A 299 -16.07 -1.55 -22.22
C ALA A 299 -16.09 -0.35 -21.26
N ASP A 300 -14.90 0.22 -21.01
CA ASP A 300 -14.77 1.64 -20.68
C ASP A 300 -14.07 2.35 -21.85
N VAL A 301 -14.74 3.42 -22.29
CA VAL A 301 -14.49 4.14 -23.54
C VAL A 301 -13.32 5.11 -23.33
N ASP A 302 -12.17 4.77 -23.91
CA ASP A 302 -11.09 5.74 -24.16
C ASP A 302 -11.40 6.47 -25.48
N THR A 303 -11.75 7.75 -25.40
CA THR A 303 -11.82 8.63 -26.57
C THR A 303 -10.42 8.98 -27.03
N GLU A 304 -10.05 8.44 -28.19
CA GLU A 304 -8.86 8.79 -28.96
C GLU A 304 -8.97 10.22 -29.53
N ILE A 305 -7.89 10.99 -29.40
CA ILE A 305 -7.68 12.24 -30.15
C ILE A 305 -6.87 11.86 -31.39
N GLU A 306 -7.48 11.94 -32.57
CA GLU A 306 -6.78 11.91 -33.85
C GLU A 306 -6.26 13.31 -34.21
N ASP A 307 -4.94 13.41 -34.38
CA ASP A 307 -4.29 14.49 -35.14
C ASP A 307 -4.40 14.18 -36.64
N GLY A 308 -4.86 15.16 -37.44
CA GLY A 308 -4.96 14.97 -38.89
C GLY A 308 -5.47 16.17 -39.67
N ASN A 309 -4.73 17.29 -39.64
CA ASN A 309 -5.00 18.46 -40.47
C ASN A 309 -4.65 18.20 -41.96
N ALA A 310 -5.65 18.03 -42.83
CA ALA A 310 -5.50 18.22 -44.28
C ALA A 310 -6.84 18.56 -44.95
N LYS A 311 -7.02 19.84 -45.32
CA LYS A 311 -8.09 20.36 -46.18
C LYS A 311 -7.95 19.83 -47.60
N ILE A 312 -9.01 19.24 -48.19
CA ILE A 312 -9.39 19.41 -49.62
C ILE A 312 -10.92 19.36 -49.73
N ALA A 313 -11.44 20.20 -50.61
CA ALA A 313 -12.82 20.64 -50.75
C ALA A 313 -13.75 19.71 -51.58
N ASP A 314 -15.05 20.00 -51.40
CA ASP A 314 -16.06 20.27 -52.44
C ASP A 314 -17.11 19.19 -52.85
N VAL A 315 -18.38 19.64 -52.74
CA VAL A 315 -19.60 19.38 -53.55
C VAL A 315 -20.68 18.34 -53.13
N ASP A 316 -21.89 18.90 -52.95
CA ASP A 316 -23.29 18.41 -53.09
C ASP A 316 -23.85 17.32 -52.15
N THR A 317 -25.12 17.31 -51.71
CA THR A 317 -26.32 18.20 -51.82
C THR A 317 -27.36 17.73 -50.78
N GLY A 318 -28.19 18.63 -50.26
CA GLY A 318 -29.58 18.30 -49.87
C GLY A 318 -30.06 18.65 -48.45
N THR A 319 -30.65 19.84 -48.30
CA THR A 319 -31.93 20.20 -47.60
C THR A 319 -32.50 19.27 -46.49
N ALA A 320 -33.04 19.70 -45.34
CA ALA A 320 -33.60 21.00 -44.92
C ALA A 320 -33.86 21.02 -43.39
N GLY A 321 -33.76 22.22 -42.78
CA GLY A 321 -34.75 22.79 -41.85
C GLY A 321 -34.78 22.33 -40.39
N GLY A 322 -34.28 23.19 -39.48
CA GLY A 322 -34.56 23.13 -38.04
C GLY A 322 -33.79 24.18 -37.24
N ASP A 323 -34.43 25.32 -36.97
CA ASP A 323 -33.93 26.41 -36.13
C ASP A 323 -33.94 25.99 -34.65
N GLY A 324 -32.79 26.08 -33.97
CA GLY A 324 -32.61 25.65 -32.59
C GLY A 324 -31.27 26.12 -32.03
N GLY A 325 -31.35 27.12 -31.14
CA GLY A 325 -30.30 27.76 -30.34
C GLY A 325 -28.89 27.16 -30.38
N GLN A 326 -27.93 27.99 -30.80
CA GLN A 326 -26.50 27.77 -30.58
C GLN A 326 -26.22 27.76 -29.08
N SER A 327 -26.17 26.57 -28.47
CA SER A 327 -25.35 26.36 -27.29
C SER A 327 -23.91 26.31 -27.77
N GLU A 328 -23.11 27.31 -27.42
CA GLU A 328 -21.65 27.22 -27.50
C GLU A 328 -21.23 25.97 -26.71
N GLN A 329 -20.93 24.88 -27.41
CA GLN A 329 -20.27 23.73 -26.83
C GLN A 329 -18.84 24.18 -26.53
N SER A 330 -18.64 24.72 -25.33
CA SER A 330 -17.30 24.97 -24.80
C SER A 330 -16.54 23.64 -24.76
N GLU A 331 -15.35 23.60 -25.36
CA GLU A 331 -14.46 22.45 -25.24
C GLU A 331 -14.31 22.02 -23.78
N PRO A 332 -14.28 20.71 -23.47
CA PRO A 332 -14.12 20.24 -22.11
C PRO A 332 -12.81 20.79 -21.53
N PRO A 333 -12.81 21.27 -20.27
CA PRO A 333 -11.63 21.86 -19.67
C PRO A 333 -10.49 20.84 -19.61
N VAL A 334 -9.29 21.26 -20.03
CA VAL A 334 -8.07 20.43 -19.98
C VAL A 334 -7.82 20.02 -18.53
N ARG A 335 -7.63 18.72 -18.29
CA ARG A 335 -7.38 18.18 -16.94
C ARG A 335 -6.03 18.68 -16.39
N LEU A 336 -5.97 18.95 -15.08
CA LEU A 336 -4.75 19.46 -14.43
C LEU A 336 -3.52 18.57 -14.65
N ASN A 337 -3.68 17.24 -14.62
CA ASN A 337 -2.58 16.30 -14.87
C ASN A 337 -1.99 16.45 -16.29
N GLU A 338 -2.83 16.75 -17.29
CA GLU A 338 -2.36 17.01 -18.66
C GLU A 338 -1.56 18.30 -18.74
N LEU A 339 -2.01 19.36 -18.05
CA LEU A 339 -1.25 20.61 -17.95
C LEU A 339 0.10 20.40 -17.26
N ARG A 340 0.16 19.54 -16.24
CA ARG A 340 1.40 19.17 -15.54
C ARG A 340 2.39 18.46 -16.45
N TYR A 341 1.95 17.40 -17.12
CA TYR A 341 2.82 16.67 -18.03
C TYR A 341 3.31 17.55 -19.16
N ARG A 342 2.43 18.38 -19.73
CA ARG A 342 2.81 19.34 -20.78
C ARG A 342 3.87 20.33 -20.29
N ALA A 343 3.67 20.94 -19.12
CA ALA A 343 4.64 21.89 -18.56
C ALA A 343 6.01 21.25 -18.34
N ILE A 344 6.04 20.01 -17.83
CA ILE A 344 7.29 19.26 -17.65
C ILE A 344 7.94 18.97 -19.01
N THR A 345 7.20 18.46 -19.99
CA THR A 345 7.75 18.15 -21.32
C THR A 345 8.22 19.40 -22.05
N ASP A 346 7.55 20.54 -21.88
CA ASP A 346 7.95 21.81 -22.46
C ASP A 346 9.29 22.29 -21.87
N VAL A 347 9.46 22.18 -20.55
CA VAL A 347 10.76 22.47 -19.90
C VAL A 347 11.83 21.56 -20.46
N VAL A 348 11.62 20.23 -20.44
CA VAL A 348 12.60 19.25 -20.95
C VAL A 348 12.95 19.53 -22.40
N ALA A 349 11.98 19.81 -23.28
CA ALA A 349 12.24 20.08 -24.71
C ALA A 349 13.17 21.28 -24.93
N THR A 350 13.12 22.29 -24.05
CA THR A 350 13.98 23.48 -24.14
C THR A 350 15.39 23.30 -23.60
N LEU A 351 15.66 22.22 -22.85
CA LEU A 351 16.99 21.97 -22.28
C LEU A 351 18.04 21.70 -23.36
N PRO A 352 19.26 22.23 -23.20
CA PRO A 352 20.34 22.00 -24.18
C PRO A 352 20.86 20.55 -24.14
N VAL A 353 20.85 19.90 -22.97
CA VAL A 353 21.26 18.51 -22.76
C VAL A 353 20.11 17.79 -22.05
N LYS A 354 19.68 16.65 -22.60
CA LYS A 354 18.48 15.90 -22.16
C LYS A 354 18.48 14.45 -22.65
N ARG A 355 19.66 13.87 -22.86
CA ARG A 355 19.83 12.54 -23.45
C ARG A 355 19.37 11.46 -22.48
N LEU A 356 19.75 11.60 -21.21
CA LEU A 356 19.46 10.62 -20.16
C LEU A 356 18.46 11.22 -19.16
N ILE A 357 17.28 10.61 -19.08
CA ILE A 357 16.19 11.09 -18.22
C ILE A 357 15.79 10.02 -17.20
N VAL A 358 15.63 10.42 -15.95
CA VAL A 358 14.98 9.63 -14.90
C VAL A 358 13.62 10.24 -14.57
N ASP A 359 12.57 9.45 -14.75
CA ASP A 359 11.23 9.73 -14.26
C ASP A 359 11.05 8.97 -12.94
N MET A 360 11.30 9.64 -11.81
CA MET A 360 11.33 9.04 -10.49
C MET A 360 9.92 9.06 -9.88
N GLY A 361 9.33 7.89 -9.66
CA GLY A 361 7.91 7.76 -9.33
C GLY A 361 7.03 7.84 -10.58
N ALA A 362 7.41 7.13 -11.64
CA ALA A 362 6.82 7.22 -12.97
C ALA A 362 5.32 6.82 -13.06
N GLY A 363 4.74 6.24 -12.00
CA GLY A 363 3.36 5.77 -12.01
C GLY A 363 3.12 4.73 -13.11
N GLU A 364 2.00 4.91 -13.81
CA GLU A 364 1.62 4.10 -14.98
C GLU A 364 2.35 4.52 -16.28
N GLY A 365 3.50 5.19 -16.16
CA GLY A 365 4.37 5.59 -17.27
C GLY A 365 3.79 6.68 -18.17
N LYS A 366 2.81 7.47 -17.70
CA LYS A 366 2.13 8.49 -18.52
C LYS A 366 3.06 9.63 -18.92
N LEU A 367 3.93 10.07 -18.02
CA LEU A 367 4.92 11.10 -18.31
C LEU A 367 6.05 10.54 -19.17
N SER A 368 6.61 9.39 -18.79
CA SER A 368 7.68 8.71 -19.55
C SER A 368 7.28 8.43 -21.01
N ALA A 369 6.03 8.02 -21.25
CA ALA A 369 5.51 7.84 -22.61
C ALA A 369 5.47 9.13 -23.45
N ARG A 370 5.31 10.31 -22.81
CA ARG A 370 5.37 11.61 -23.51
C ARG A 370 6.81 12.05 -23.76
N LEU A 371 7.69 11.84 -22.78
CA LEU A 371 9.12 12.12 -22.90
C LEU A 371 9.76 11.36 -24.07
N ALA A 372 9.25 10.17 -24.39
CA ALA A 372 9.68 9.32 -25.50
C ALA A 372 9.64 9.99 -26.89
N TYR A 373 8.89 11.09 -27.04
CA TYR A 373 8.74 11.83 -28.30
C TYR A 373 9.65 13.06 -28.40
N ILE A 374 10.38 13.42 -27.33
CA ILE A 374 11.18 14.66 -27.30
C ILE A 374 12.49 14.46 -28.05
N PRO A 375 12.77 15.21 -29.14
CA PRO A 375 14.01 15.08 -29.88
C PRO A 375 15.25 15.32 -29.02
N GLY A 376 16.24 14.44 -29.11
CA GLY A 376 17.49 14.51 -28.36
C GLY A 376 17.50 13.70 -27.06
N VAL A 377 16.37 13.10 -26.66
CA VAL A 377 16.33 12.07 -25.63
C VAL A 377 16.85 10.76 -26.20
N GLU A 378 17.73 10.08 -25.46
CA GLU A 378 18.37 8.81 -25.83
C GLU A 378 17.91 7.66 -24.93
N ALA A 379 17.72 7.90 -23.64
CA ALA A 379 17.27 6.91 -22.67
C ALA A 379 16.35 7.53 -21.62
N ILE A 380 15.32 6.78 -21.21
CA ILE A 380 14.36 7.19 -20.17
C ILE A 380 14.23 6.03 -19.18
N LEU A 381 14.65 6.23 -17.95
CA LEU A 381 14.41 5.30 -16.85
C LEU A 381 13.11 5.70 -16.16
N ALA A 382 12.06 4.89 -16.34
CA ALA A 382 10.79 5.04 -15.65
C ALA A 382 10.86 4.27 -14.32
N VAL A 383 11.31 4.96 -13.27
CA VAL A 383 11.56 4.34 -11.96
C VAL A 383 10.28 4.30 -11.17
N GLU A 384 9.87 3.08 -10.87
CA GLU A 384 8.65 2.81 -10.15
C GLU A 384 8.90 1.56 -9.29
N PRO A 385 8.93 1.68 -7.96
CA PRO A 385 9.16 0.53 -7.09
C PRO A 385 8.29 -0.78 -7.25
N SER A 386 7.22 -0.93 -8.06
CA SER A 386 6.17 -2.01 -8.05
C SER A 386 5.80 -2.52 -9.37
N GLY A 387 5.36 -3.77 -9.25
CA GLY A 387 4.61 -4.48 -10.24
C GLY A 387 3.48 -3.68 -10.88
N GLN A 388 2.42 -3.29 -10.18
CA GLN A 388 1.17 -2.84 -10.80
C GLN A 388 1.30 -1.64 -11.75
N SER A 389 1.74 -0.46 -11.29
CA SER A 389 1.85 0.68 -12.21
C SER A 389 2.98 0.45 -13.23
N ARG A 390 4.02 -0.33 -12.93
CA ARG A 390 5.09 -0.68 -13.88
C ARG A 390 4.61 -1.66 -14.94
N LEU A 391 3.72 -2.60 -14.62
CA LEU A 391 3.04 -3.47 -15.58
C LEU A 391 2.13 -2.63 -16.49
N ARG A 392 1.36 -1.69 -15.93
CA ARG A 392 0.58 -0.72 -16.72
C ARG A 392 1.48 0.17 -17.58
N ALA A 393 2.64 0.57 -17.07
CA ALA A 393 3.64 1.33 -17.81
C ALA A 393 4.23 0.50 -18.94
N MET A 394 4.58 -0.78 -18.69
CA MET A 394 5.05 -1.73 -19.71
C MET A 394 4.02 -1.92 -20.82
N GLU A 395 2.75 -2.14 -20.47
CA GLU A 395 1.65 -2.22 -21.46
C GLU A 395 1.52 -0.93 -22.26
N ARG A 396 1.70 0.23 -21.61
CA ARG A 396 1.69 1.53 -22.28
C ARG A 396 2.89 1.70 -23.21
N PHE A 397 4.09 1.32 -22.78
CA PHE A 397 5.31 1.42 -23.56
C PHE A 397 5.29 0.46 -24.75
N ALA A 398 4.78 -0.77 -24.59
CA ALA A 398 4.59 -1.70 -25.70
C ALA A 398 3.70 -1.12 -26.81
N LYS A 399 2.70 -0.29 -26.46
CA LYS A 399 1.85 0.40 -27.45
C LYS A 399 2.59 1.52 -28.22
N LEU A 400 3.75 1.97 -27.73
CA LEU A 400 4.60 2.96 -28.41
C LEU A 400 5.48 2.32 -29.49
N GLU A 401 5.74 1.02 -29.40
CA GLU A 401 6.57 0.32 -30.38
C GLU A 401 6.02 0.49 -31.80
N GLY A 402 6.88 0.93 -32.72
CA GLY A 402 6.51 1.18 -34.11
C GLY A 402 5.70 2.45 -34.37
N ARG A 403 5.38 3.27 -33.35
CA ARG A 403 4.75 4.57 -33.57
C ARG A 403 5.76 5.57 -34.16
N SER A 404 5.31 6.34 -35.15
CA SER A 404 6.10 7.43 -35.71
C SER A 404 6.40 8.50 -34.65
N GLY A 405 7.62 9.02 -34.64
CA GLY A 405 8.05 10.12 -33.75
C GLY A 405 8.54 9.69 -32.37
N VAL A 406 8.44 8.41 -32.00
CA VAL A 406 9.09 7.89 -30.79
C VAL A 406 10.60 7.82 -31.03
N VAL A 407 11.39 8.52 -30.21
CA VAL A 407 12.86 8.61 -30.33
C VAL A 407 13.60 7.83 -29.24
N ALA A 408 12.99 7.62 -28.08
CA ALA A 408 13.57 6.84 -26.99
C ALA A 408 12.47 6.01 -26.30
N MET A 409 12.61 4.69 -26.27
CA MET A 409 11.67 3.82 -25.57
C MET A 409 11.91 3.90 -24.06
N PRO A 410 10.88 4.17 -23.23
CA PRO A 410 11.05 4.16 -21.78
C PRO A 410 11.33 2.76 -21.25
N GLU A 411 12.30 2.67 -20.35
CA GLU A 411 12.68 1.44 -19.66
C GLU A 411 12.09 1.43 -18.24
N PRO A 412 11.24 0.44 -17.91
CA PRO A 412 10.66 0.31 -16.58
C PRO A 412 11.69 -0.23 -15.58
N ILE A 413 12.02 0.55 -14.55
CA ILE A 413 13.01 0.17 -13.51
C ILE A 413 12.32 0.02 -12.15
N ILE A 414 12.73 -1.00 -11.38
CA ILE A 414 12.36 -1.12 -9.96
C ILE A 414 13.33 -0.27 -9.15
N GLY A 415 12.87 0.76 -8.48
CA GLY A 415 13.71 1.60 -7.62
C GLY A 415 12.87 2.46 -6.70
N SER A 416 13.45 3.05 -5.66
CA SER A 416 12.73 3.91 -4.71
C SER A 416 13.62 5.05 -4.26
N LEU A 417 13.03 6.21 -3.95
CA LEU A 417 13.76 7.37 -3.42
C LEU A 417 14.45 7.07 -2.06
N PHE A 418 14.10 5.96 -1.42
CA PHE A 418 14.71 5.55 -0.15
C PHE A 418 15.97 4.70 -0.30
N TYR A 419 16.31 4.27 -1.50
CA TYR A 419 17.48 3.44 -1.77
C TYR A 419 18.30 4.07 -2.88
N PHE A 420 19.61 4.14 -2.67
CA PHE A 420 20.54 4.60 -3.68
C PHE A 420 20.68 3.54 -4.80
N ASP A 421 20.64 3.99 -6.05
CA ASP A 421 20.91 3.18 -7.25
C ASP A 421 21.89 3.92 -8.15
N GLU A 422 23.05 3.33 -8.39
CA GLU A 422 24.13 3.92 -9.20
C GLU A 422 23.70 4.24 -10.64
N GLN A 423 22.69 3.53 -11.17
CA GLN A 423 22.16 3.77 -12.51
C GLN A 423 21.52 5.16 -12.63
N MET A 424 21.10 5.77 -11.51
CA MET A 424 20.44 7.08 -11.47
C MET A 424 21.42 8.25 -11.34
N GLN A 425 22.73 7.98 -11.30
CA GLN A 425 23.74 9.03 -11.20
C GLN A 425 23.99 9.75 -12.54
N ASN A 426 24.38 11.02 -12.44
CA ASN A 426 24.85 11.88 -13.53
C ASN A 426 23.90 11.95 -14.73
N GLN A 427 22.60 11.94 -14.44
CA GLN A 427 21.54 12.04 -15.44
C GLN A 427 21.40 13.47 -15.93
N ASP A 428 20.99 13.67 -17.19
CA ASP A 428 20.79 15.03 -17.69
C ASP A 428 19.55 15.66 -17.04
N VAL A 429 18.49 14.86 -16.83
CA VAL A 429 17.25 15.29 -16.19
C VAL A 429 16.75 14.24 -15.22
N MET A 430 16.39 14.65 -14.00
CA MET A 430 15.62 13.84 -13.06
C MET A 430 14.28 14.54 -12.76
N ILE A 431 13.18 13.79 -12.72
CA ILE A 431 11.84 14.34 -12.57
C ILE A 431 11.12 13.64 -11.41
N LEU A 432 10.58 14.40 -10.47
CA LEU A 432 9.69 13.96 -9.41
C LEU A 432 8.34 14.64 -9.63
N CYS A 433 7.47 13.97 -10.39
CA CYS A 433 6.18 14.50 -10.78
C CYS A 433 5.07 14.12 -9.78
N GLU A 434 4.83 14.94 -8.75
CA GLU A 434 3.86 14.69 -7.68
C GLU A 434 4.16 13.40 -6.92
N VAL A 435 5.33 13.46 -6.28
CA VAL A 435 5.97 12.34 -5.58
C VAL A 435 6.32 12.74 -4.15
N VAL A 436 6.80 13.97 -3.96
CA VAL A 436 7.34 14.41 -2.67
C VAL A 436 6.28 14.48 -1.58
N GLU A 437 5.04 14.85 -1.94
CA GLU A 437 3.87 14.95 -1.07
C GLU A 437 3.40 13.59 -0.53
N HIS A 438 3.80 12.48 -1.15
CA HIS A 438 3.49 11.12 -0.69
C HIS A 438 4.53 10.60 0.32
N ILE A 439 5.60 11.37 0.57
CA ILE A 439 6.70 11.02 1.46
C ILE A 439 6.52 11.76 2.79
N GLU A 440 6.89 11.10 3.89
CA GLU A 440 6.94 11.76 5.20
C GLU A 440 7.93 12.93 5.17
N GLU A 441 7.47 14.14 5.50
CA GLU A 441 8.21 15.40 5.31
C GLU A 441 9.63 15.35 5.92
N TYR A 442 9.79 14.73 7.10
CA TYR A 442 11.09 14.61 7.78
C TYR A 442 12.14 13.80 7.01
N ARG A 443 11.74 13.03 5.99
CA ARG A 443 12.65 12.24 5.14
C ARG A 443 13.14 13.01 3.92
N LEU A 444 12.47 14.10 3.55
CA LEU A 444 12.77 14.81 2.30
C LEU A 444 14.16 15.41 2.27
N ASN A 445 14.67 15.94 3.39
CA ASN A 445 16.04 16.48 3.44
C ASN A 445 17.07 15.43 3.02
N GLY A 446 17.01 14.21 3.59
CA GLY A 446 17.93 13.14 3.21
C GLY A 446 17.77 12.68 1.77
N ILE A 447 16.55 12.69 1.22
CA ILE A 447 16.29 12.35 -0.19
C ILE A 447 16.87 13.42 -1.11
N MET A 448 16.63 14.69 -0.80
CA MET A 448 17.14 15.82 -1.59
C MET A 448 18.67 15.88 -1.50
N ASP A 449 19.27 15.58 -0.35
CA ASP A 449 20.71 15.42 -0.20
C ASP A 449 21.25 14.34 -1.12
N THR A 450 20.62 13.15 -1.16
CA THR A 450 21.03 12.07 -2.07
C THR A 450 20.86 12.47 -3.54
N ILE A 451 19.75 13.11 -3.91
CA ILE A 451 19.54 13.55 -5.29
C ILE A 451 20.59 14.59 -5.70
N MET A 452 20.81 15.61 -4.87
CA MET A 452 21.66 16.74 -5.23
C MET A 452 23.15 16.39 -5.14
N ASN A 453 23.57 15.56 -4.19
CA ASN A 453 24.98 15.27 -3.92
C ASN A 453 25.46 13.92 -4.46
N ASP A 454 24.61 12.89 -4.48
CA ASP A 454 25.01 11.55 -4.94
C ASP A 454 24.53 11.28 -6.39
N TYR A 455 23.28 11.58 -6.72
CA TYR A 455 22.77 11.42 -8.09
C TYR A 455 23.19 12.55 -9.03
N GLN A 456 23.28 13.77 -8.51
CA GLN A 456 23.80 14.94 -9.20
C GLN A 456 23.25 15.19 -10.62
N PRO A 457 21.93 15.16 -10.86
CA PRO A 457 21.39 15.41 -12.20
C PRO A 457 21.69 16.85 -12.66
N GLU A 458 21.92 17.08 -13.95
CA GLU A 458 22.15 18.46 -14.46
C GLU A 458 20.92 19.35 -14.23
N VAL A 459 19.72 18.77 -14.37
CA VAL A 459 18.43 19.41 -14.05
C VAL A 459 17.55 18.48 -13.21
N LEU A 460 16.98 18.99 -12.12
CA LEU A 460 15.97 18.30 -11.32
C LEU A 460 14.65 19.06 -11.39
N LEU A 461 13.58 18.39 -11.82
CA LEU A 461 12.22 18.93 -11.88
C LEU A 461 11.38 18.33 -10.76
N VAL A 462 10.80 19.15 -9.89
CA VAL A 462 9.91 18.70 -8.81
C VAL A 462 8.57 19.39 -8.96
N THR A 463 7.48 18.63 -8.95
CA THR A 463 6.13 19.21 -8.85
C THR A 463 5.45 18.78 -7.57
N THR A 464 4.64 19.67 -7.02
CA THR A 464 3.84 19.41 -5.82
C THR A 464 2.60 20.33 -5.79
N PRO A 465 1.49 19.93 -5.14
CA PRO A 465 0.33 20.77 -4.98
C PRO A 465 0.63 22.10 -4.26
N ASN A 466 -0.13 23.14 -4.60
CA ASN A 466 -0.16 24.39 -3.86
C ASN A 466 -1.30 24.38 -2.84
N LYS A 467 -1.00 24.26 -1.54
CA LYS A 467 -2.01 24.21 -0.47
C LYS A 467 -2.95 25.41 -0.50
N GLU A 468 -2.44 26.60 -0.84
CA GLU A 468 -3.23 27.84 -0.86
C GLU A 468 -4.39 27.73 -1.86
N TYR A 469 -4.21 27.03 -2.97
CA TYR A 469 -5.23 26.90 -4.01
C TYR A 469 -6.38 25.95 -3.59
N ASN A 470 -6.26 25.19 -2.50
CA ASN A 470 -7.34 24.30 -2.03
C ASN A 470 -8.61 25.08 -1.69
N GLU A 471 -8.48 26.33 -1.25
CA GLU A 471 -9.62 27.21 -0.99
C GLU A 471 -10.42 27.52 -2.27
N VAL A 472 -9.76 27.59 -3.42
CA VAL A 472 -10.42 27.80 -4.73
C VAL A 472 -11.28 26.59 -5.10
N TYR A 473 -10.89 25.39 -4.67
CA TYR A 473 -11.68 24.17 -4.84
C TYR A 473 -12.80 24.01 -3.79
N ALA A 474 -13.05 25.03 -2.97
CA ALA A 474 -14.00 25.00 -1.86
C ALA A 474 -13.75 23.86 -0.86
N MET A 475 -12.48 23.49 -0.69
CA MET A 475 -12.03 22.50 0.29
C MET A 475 -11.78 23.19 1.65
N GLU A 476 -11.99 22.47 2.76
CA GLU A 476 -11.66 22.98 4.10
C GLU A 476 -10.13 23.20 4.21
N GLN A 477 -9.67 24.28 4.88
CA GLN A 477 -8.24 24.67 4.94
C GLN A 477 -7.27 23.57 5.45
N GLU A 478 -7.78 22.59 6.20
CA GLU A 478 -7.02 21.47 6.77
C GLU A 478 -7.16 20.16 5.95
N SER A 479 -7.84 20.21 4.80
CA SER A 479 -8.00 19.05 3.92
C SER A 479 -6.96 19.04 2.79
N PHE A 480 -6.41 17.86 2.53
CA PHE A 480 -5.52 17.60 1.41
C PHE A 480 -6.34 17.28 0.15
N ARG A 481 -5.82 17.65 -1.03
CA ARG A 481 -6.43 17.34 -2.34
C ARG A 481 -6.58 15.85 -2.56
N HIS A 482 -5.63 15.08 -2.07
CA HIS A 482 -5.70 13.63 -2.06
C HIS A 482 -5.44 13.09 -0.65
N HIS A 483 -6.18 12.04 -0.31
CA HIS A 483 -6.17 11.41 1.00
C HIS A 483 -4.85 10.69 1.35
N ASP A 484 -3.99 10.49 0.36
CA ASP A 484 -2.68 9.85 0.45
C ASP A 484 -1.51 10.85 0.56
N HIS A 485 -1.78 12.15 0.50
CA HIS A 485 -0.78 13.18 0.78
C HIS A 485 -0.41 13.18 2.28
N ARG A 486 0.89 13.31 2.56
CA ARG A 486 1.45 13.48 3.91
C ARG A 486 1.51 14.94 4.33
N PHE A 487 1.68 15.83 3.35
CA PHE A 487 1.66 17.27 3.50
C PHE A 487 1.29 17.92 2.17
N GLU A 488 0.93 19.20 2.20
CA GLU A 488 0.89 20.08 1.03
C GLU A 488 1.48 21.42 1.43
N TRP A 489 2.43 21.94 0.64
CA TRP A 489 3.08 23.21 0.96
C TRP A 489 2.36 24.39 0.31
N THR A 490 2.34 25.50 1.04
CA THR A 490 2.12 26.84 0.51
C THR A 490 3.29 27.27 -0.39
N ARG A 491 3.13 28.37 -1.13
CA ARG A 491 4.21 28.91 -1.98
C ARG A 491 5.41 29.38 -1.14
N ALA A 492 5.14 29.94 0.03
CA ALA A 492 6.17 30.40 0.95
C ALA A 492 6.95 29.24 1.58
N GLU A 493 6.25 28.17 1.98
CA GLU A 493 6.89 26.96 2.54
C GLU A 493 7.78 26.27 1.50
N LEU A 494 7.27 26.09 0.27
CA LEU A 494 8.08 25.51 -0.81
C LEU A 494 9.32 26.34 -1.11
N ALA A 495 9.18 27.67 -1.18
CA ALA A 495 10.32 28.57 -1.38
C ALA A 495 11.38 28.41 -0.28
N SER A 496 10.95 28.37 0.99
CA SER A 496 11.86 28.18 2.13
C SER A 496 12.59 26.84 2.07
N ARG A 497 11.93 25.75 1.61
CA ARG A 497 12.58 24.45 1.43
C ARG A 497 13.60 24.46 0.30
N CYS A 498 13.30 25.12 -0.81
CA CYS A 498 14.23 25.25 -1.92
C CYS A 498 15.47 26.06 -1.53
N GLU A 499 15.31 27.12 -0.72
CA GLU A 499 16.43 27.88 -0.14
C GLU A 499 17.32 26.98 0.74
N GLU A 500 16.70 26.16 1.61
CA GLU A 500 17.42 25.23 2.49
C GLU A 500 18.22 24.20 1.67
N TRP A 501 17.59 23.52 0.70
CA TRP A 501 18.26 22.47 -0.09
C TRP A 501 19.36 23.00 -1.03
N THR A 502 19.29 24.28 -1.42
CA THR A 502 20.30 24.89 -2.31
C THR A 502 21.34 25.73 -1.58
N GLN A 503 21.32 25.72 -0.24
CA GLN A 503 22.20 26.54 0.60
C GLN A 503 23.69 26.27 0.36
N ASP A 504 24.06 25.02 0.07
CA ASP A 504 25.45 24.62 -0.21
C ASP A 504 25.96 25.11 -1.58
N GLY A 505 25.07 25.68 -2.40
CA GLY A 505 25.42 26.41 -3.62
C GLY A 505 25.64 25.54 -4.85
N ASN A 506 25.46 24.22 -4.76
CA ASN A 506 25.63 23.28 -5.88
C ASN A 506 24.54 23.42 -6.95
N TYR A 507 23.36 23.95 -6.59
CA TYR A 507 22.24 24.18 -7.49
C TYR A 507 21.72 25.62 -7.42
N GLY A 508 21.18 26.11 -8.53
CA GLY A 508 20.19 27.20 -8.55
C GLY A 508 18.79 26.62 -8.64
N TYR A 509 17.75 27.41 -8.34
CA TYR A 509 16.37 26.99 -8.56
C TYR A 509 15.47 28.12 -9.07
N GLU A 510 14.43 27.75 -9.82
CA GLU A 510 13.32 28.61 -10.23
C GLU A 510 11.99 27.93 -9.89
N ILE A 511 11.02 28.67 -9.35
CA ILE A 511 9.68 28.16 -9.06
C ILE A 511 8.67 28.77 -10.05
N LYS A 512 7.86 27.91 -10.68
CA LYS A 512 6.77 28.25 -11.59
C LYS A 512 5.46 27.65 -11.10
N GLY A 513 4.34 28.22 -11.54
CA GLY A 513 3.00 27.66 -11.31
C GLY A 513 2.44 27.00 -12.57
N ILE A 514 1.72 25.89 -12.41
CA ILE A 514 1.04 25.15 -13.47
C ILE A 514 -0.47 25.16 -13.22
N GLY A 515 -1.24 25.53 -14.24
CA GLY A 515 -2.70 25.62 -14.19
C GLY A 515 -3.21 27.05 -14.23
N GLU A 516 -4.51 27.22 -14.00
CA GLU A 516 -5.13 28.54 -13.94
C GLU A 516 -4.58 29.35 -12.77
N HIS A 517 -4.26 30.62 -13.02
CA HIS A 517 -3.80 31.53 -11.99
C HIS A 517 -4.99 32.28 -11.38
N VAL A 518 -5.11 32.20 -10.05
CA VAL A 518 -6.10 32.95 -9.28
C VAL A 518 -5.38 33.95 -8.38
N GLU A 519 -5.83 35.21 -8.45
CA GLU A 519 -5.27 36.29 -7.63
C GLU A 519 -5.34 35.93 -6.14
N GLY A 520 -4.25 36.16 -5.41
CA GLY A 520 -4.11 35.76 -4.01
C GLY A 520 -3.64 34.32 -3.81
N TYR A 521 -4.06 33.35 -4.63
CA TYR A 521 -3.77 31.92 -4.42
C TYR A 521 -2.70 31.35 -5.34
N GLY A 522 -2.43 31.98 -6.49
CA GLY A 522 -1.48 31.47 -7.48
C GLY A 522 -2.08 30.38 -8.36
N GLN A 523 -1.28 29.37 -8.70
CA GLN A 523 -1.68 28.23 -9.54
C GLN A 523 -1.87 26.96 -8.70
N PRO A 524 -2.63 25.96 -9.17
CA PRO A 524 -2.89 24.75 -8.39
C PRO A 524 -1.66 23.86 -8.20
N THR A 525 -0.74 23.74 -9.16
CA THR A 525 0.49 22.96 -8.99
C THR A 525 1.71 23.88 -9.03
N GLN A 526 2.69 23.61 -8.18
CA GLN A 526 3.98 24.28 -8.12
C GLN A 526 5.01 23.41 -8.82
N LEU A 527 5.83 23.99 -9.69
CA LEU A 527 6.96 23.35 -10.38
C LEU A 527 8.24 24.03 -9.95
N VAL A 528 9.19 23.27 -9.41
CA VAL A 528 10.54 23.73 -9.13
C VAL A 528 11.49 23.14 -10.16
N ILE A 529 12.33 24.00 -10.73
CA ILE A 529 13.39 23.65 -11.66
C ILE A 529 14.70 23.92 -10.94
N PHE A 530 15.41 22.88 -10.53
CA PHE A 530 16.76 22.98 -10.00
C PHE A 530 17.76 22.77 -11.13
N GLU A 531 18.74 23.64 -11.25
CA GLU A 531 19.81 23.55 -12.25
C GLU A 531 21.16 23.47 -11.56
N ARG A 532 21.95 22.45 -11.91
CA ARG A 532 23.28 22.26 -11.34
C ARG A 532 24.18 23.41 -11.75
N ARG A 533 24.85 24.04 -10.78
CA ARG A 533 25.83 25.08 -11.08
C ARG A 533 27.08 24.39 -11.62
N LYS A 534 27.49 24.75 -12.83
CA LYS A 534 28.77 24.29 -13.39
C LYS A 534 29.90 24.94 -12.59
N GLU A 535 30.83 24.13 -12.08
CA GLU A 535 32.06 24.66 -11.50
C GLU A 535 32.72 25.57 -12.52
N SER A 536 32.93 26.83 -12.15
CA SER A 536 33.85 27.69 -12.88
C SER A 536 35.24 27.06 -12.72
N LEU A 537 35.72 26.38 -13.76
CA LEU A 537 37.11 25.96 -13.88
C LEU A 537 38.00 27.19 -13.69
N SER A 538 38.50 27.38 -12.47
CA SER A 538 39.48 28.42 -12.11
C SER A 538 40.89 27.94 -12.38
#